data_AF-A0A2V6UQY8-F1
#
_entry.id   AF-A0A2V6UQY8-F1
#
_cell.length_a   1.000
_cell.length_b   1.000
_cell.length_c   1.000
_cell.angle_alpha   90.00
_cell.angle_beta   90.00
_cell.angle_gamma   90.00
#
_symmetry.space_group_name_H-M   'P 1'
#
loop_
_entity.id
_entity.type
_entity.pdbx_description
1 polymer ?
#
loop_
_entity_poly.entity_id
_entity_poly.type
_entity_poly.pdbx_seq_one_letter_code
_entity_poly.pdbx_strand_id
1 'polypeptide(L)'
;MIGGGKAIAAKAMDASLHGLRLALGEDALASGAIRHGESCAVEVHVPHSEARFVRQAEVRHVSEHGIGLIITEPLPAVLVPSLRETVTDTTAASPPASNGDRTSIMLRLRSLALALRRR
;
A
#
# COMPACT_ATOMS: atom_id res chain seq x y z
N MET A 1 -10.68 24.94 3.85
CA MET A 1 -10.81 24.23 5.14
C MET A 1 -11.46 22.90 4.86
N ILE A 2 -10.77 21.79 5.15
CA ILE A 2 -11.44 20.50 5.30
C ILE A 2 -12.37 20.68 6.52
N GLY A 3 -13.65 20.36 6.36
CA GLY A 3 -14.76 20.78 7.24
C GLY A 3 -14.56 20.47 8.73
N GLY A 4 -15.31 21.16 9.58
CA GLY A 4 -15.21 21.19 11.06
C GLY A 4 -15.48 19.87 11.81
N GLY A 5 -14.93 18.76 11.32
CA GLY A 5 -14.81 17.49 12.02
C GLY A 5 -13.48 17.38 12.78
N LYS A 6 -13.40 16.40 13.67
CA LYS A 6 -12.20 16.10 14.46
C LYS A 6 -11.07 15.60 13.55
N ALA A 7 -9.94 16.30 13.54
CA ALA A 7 -8.72 15.80 12.90
C ALA A 7 -8.09 14.71 13.77
N ILE A 8 -7.66 13.62 13.15
CA ILE A 8 -7.00 12.49 13.81
C ILE A 8 -5.60 12.37 13.23
N ALA A 9 -4.59 12.54 14.07
CA ALA A 9 -3.21 12.28 13.67
C ALA A 9 -2.99 10.78 13.50
N ALA A 10 -2.35 10.40 12.39
CA ALA A 10 -2.11 9.01 12.04
C ALA A 10 -0.75 8.86 11.36
N LYS A 11 -0.14 7.68 11.47
CA LYS A 11 1.10 7.33 10.78
C LYS A 11 0.78 6.45 9.57
N ALA A 12 1.23 6.85 8.38
CA ALA A 12 1.17 5.99 7.21
C ALA A 12 2.10 4.78 7.38
N MET A 13 1.56 3.58 7.16
CA MET A 13 2.27 2.31 7.27
C MET A 13 2.65 1.77 5.89
N ASP A 14 1.72 1.83 4.94
CA ASP A 14 1.92 1.49 3.54
C ASP A 14 1.01 2.36 2.67
N ALA A 15 1.39 2.52 1.39
CA ALA A 15 0.61 3.26 0.41
C ALA A 15 0.73 2.61 -0.97
N SER A 16 -0.37 2.64 -1.71
CA SER A 16 -0.48 2.35 -3.14
C SER A 16 -1.23 3.50 -3.81
N LEU A 17 -1.44 3.45 -5.13
CA LEU A 17 -2.16 4.54 -5.81
C LEU A 17 -3.56 4.79 -5.24
N HIS A 18 -4.28 3.74 -4.88
CA HIS A 18 -5.67 3.82 -4.41
C HIS A 18 -5.90 3.24 -3.01
N GLY A 19 -4.84 2.83 -2.32
CA GLY A 19 -4.93 2.20 -1.02
C GLY A 19 -3.95 2.85 -0.05
N LEU A 20 -4.38 3.05 1.18
CA LEU A 20 -3.55 3.63 2.23
C LEU A 20 -3.85 2.92 3.55
N ARG A 21 -2.80 2.44 4.22
CA ARG A 21 -2.90 1.88 5.56
C ARG A 21 -2.34 2.86 6.58
N LEU A 22 -3.14 3.14 7.60
CA LEU A 22 -2.80 4.09 8.66
C LEU A 22 -2.78 3.38 10.01
N ALA A 23 -1.71 3.58 10.77
CA ALA A 23 -1.69 3.32 12.20
C ALA A 23 -2.26 4.54 12.93
N LEU A 24 -3.18 4.29 13.84
CA LEU A 24 -3.84 5.31 14.66
C LEU A 24 -3.27 5.25 16.07
N GLY A 25 -3.30 6.38 16.78
CA GLY A 25 -3.07 6.38 18.23
C GLY A 25 -4.14 5.57 18.96
N GLU A 26 -3.79 4.98 20.10
CA GLU A 26 -4.70 4.14 20.91
C GLU A 26 -6.01 4.86 21.24
N ASP A 27 -5.93 6.14 21.59
CA ASP A 27 -7.10 6.99 21.89
C ASP A 27 -8.07 7.13 20.72
N ALA A 28 -7.55 7.19 19.48
CA ALA A 28 -8.38 7.36 18.29
C ALA A 28 -9.15 6.08 17.97
N LEU A 29 -8.51 4.91 18.11
CA LEU A 29 -9.16 3.60 17.96
C LEU A 29 -10.22 3.37 19.06
N ALA A 30 -9.87 3.64 20.32
CA ALA A 30 -10.76 3.45 21.46
C ALA A 30 -12.00 4.36 21.42
N SER A 31 -11.90 5.55 20.82
CA SER A 31 -13.00 6.51 20.76
C SER A 31 -14.15 6.11 19.81
N GLY A 32 -13.98 5.09 18.96
CA GLY A 32 -14.98 4.73 17.94
C GLY A 32 -15.22 5.84 16.91
N ALA A 33 -14.32 6.82 16.81
CA ALA A 33 -14.46 7.98 15.95
C ALA A 33 -14.37 7.65 14.45
N ILE A 34 -13.88 6.46 14.10
CA ILE A 34 -13.72 6.01 12.71
C ILE A 34 -14.50 4.72 12.54
N ARG A 35 -15.44 4.70 11.58
CA ARG A 35 -16.28 3.54 11.28
C ARG A 35 -16.01 3.02 9.88
N HIS A 36 -16.17 1.71 9.70
CA HIS A 36 -16.17 1.11 8.36
C HIS A 36 -17.26 1.73 7.48
N GLY A 37 -16.94 2.01 6.21
CA GLY A 37 -17.80 2.64 5.23
C GLY A 37 -17.89 4.17 5.34
N GLU A 38 -17.22 4.77 6.33
CA GLU A 38 -17.20 6.22 6.50
C GLU A 38 -16.32 6.89 5.44
N SER A 39 -16.85 7.93 4.79
CA SER A 39 -16.08 8.79 3.91
C SER A 39 -15.30 9.82 4.71
N CYS A 40 -14.03 10.00 4.39
CA CYS A 40 -13.16 10.97 5.04
C CYS A 40 -12.22 11.65 4.04
N ALA A 41 -11.67 12.79 4.44
CA ALA A 41 -10.56 13.42 3.75
C ALA A 41 -9.26 13.07 4.47
N VAL A 42 -8.26 12.62 3.72
CA VAL A 42 -6.92 12.36 4.23
C VAL A 42 -5.99 13.44 3.72
N GLU A 43 -5.29 14.08 4.65
CA GLU A 43 -4.18 14.97 4.34
C GLU A 43 -2.85 14.20 4.52
N VAL A 44 -2.08 14.07 3.45
CA VAL A 44 -0.81 13.35 3.42
C VAL A 44 0.33 14.36 3.32
N HIS A 45 1.26 14.30 4.27
CA HIS A 45 2.46 15.15 4.33
C HIS A 45 3.66 14.40 3.76
N VAL A 46 4.41 15.06 2.87
CA VAL A 46 5.64 14.48 2.31
C VAL A 46 6.79 14.70 3.31
N PRO A 47 7.54 13.65 3.69
CA PRO A 47 8.70 13.82 4.56
C PRO A 47 9.69 14.84 4.00
N HIS A 48 10.20 15.72 4.87
CA HIS A 48 11.20 16.74 4.53
C HIS A 48 10.74 17.76 3.46
N SER A 49 9.43 17.98 3.33
CA SER A 49 8.85 18.94 2.42
C SER A 49 7.63 19.61 3.04
N GLU A 50 7.35 20.85 2.64
CA GLU A 50 6.11 21.56 2.96
C GLU A 50 4.93 21.09 2.07
N ALA A 51 5.18 20.13 1.17
CA ALA A 51 4.17 19.59 0.28
C ALA A 51 3.15 18.74 1.06
N ARG A 52 1.88 19.06 0.85
CA ARG A 52 0.73 18.30 1.35
C ARG A 52 -0.27 18.02 0.24
N PHE A 53 -0.92 16.88 0.34
CA PHE A 53 -1.97 16.46 -0.59
C PHE A 53 -3.22 16.06 0.17
N VAL A 54 -4.37 16.44 -0.36
CA VAL A 54 -5.66 16.05 0.19
C VAL A 54 -6.32 15.06 -0.75
N ARG A 55 -6.86 13.98 -0.19
CA ARG A 55 -7.60 12.96 -0.94
C ARG A 55 -8.88 12.57 -0.23
N GLN A 56 -9.94 12.38 -1.01
CA GLN A 56 -11.15 11.72 -0.52
C GLN A 56 -10.92 10.21 -0.45
N ALA A 57 -11.36 9.62 0.64
CA ALA A 57 -11.20 8.21 0.92
C ALA A 57 -12.44 7.63 1.62
N GLU A 58 -12.55 6.31 1.60
CA GLU A 58 -13.53 5.55 2.37
C GLU A 58 -12.81 4.51 3.24
N VAL A 59 -13.25 4.38 4.48
CA VAL A 59 -12.73 3.38 5.41
C VAL A 59 -13.23 1.99 5.00
N ARG A 60 -12.34 1.10 4.59
CA ARG A 60 -12.67 -0.27 4.16
C ARG A 60 -12.23 -1.34 5.14
N HIS A 61 -11.41 -0.99 6.11
CA HIS A 61 -10.94 -1.92 7.13
C HIS A 61 -10.65 -1.17 8.42
N VAL A 62 -11.05 -1.74 9.55
CA VAL A 62 -10.75 -1.24 10.90
C VAL A 62 -10.32 -2.43 11.74
N SER A 63 -9.14 -2.35 12.35
CA SER A 63 -8.65 -3.34 13.31
C SER A 63 -7.85 -2.68 14.43
N GLU A 64 -7.40 -3.49 15.38
CA GLU A 64 -6.52 -3.06 16.48
C GLU A 64 -5.19 -2.45 16.01
N HIS A 65 -4.76 -2.75 14.78
CA HIS A 65 -3.51 -2.24 14.21
C HIS A 65 -3.70 -0.99 13.34
N GLY A 66 -4.91 -0.45 13.27
CA GLY A 66 -5.24 0.74 12.50
C GLY A 66 -6.29 0.49 11.43
N ILE A 67 -6.27 1.31 10.38
CA ILE A 67 -7.32 1.35 9.37
C ILE A 67 -6.77 1.22 7.95
N GLY A 68 -7.59 0.64 7.08
CA GLY A 68 -7.36 0.58 5.64
C GLY A 68 -8.35 1.48 4.91
N LEU A 69 -7.82 2.32 4.03
CA LEU A 69 -8.57 3.29 3.24
C LEU A 69 -8.48 2.95 1.76
N ILE A 70 -9.60 3.11 1.05
CA ILE A 70 -9.61 3.21 -0.41
C ILE A 70 -9.68 4.68 -0.81
N ILE A 71 -8.87 5.09 -1.78
CA ILE A 71 -8.72 6.48 -2.22
C ILE A 71 -9.30 6.63 -3.63
N THR A 72 -10.20 7.59 -3.81
CA THR A 72 -10.89 7.83 -5.08
C THR A 72 -9.96 8.39 -6.15
N GLU A 73 -9.26 9.49 -5.84
CA GLU A 73 -8.25 10.09 -6.72
C GLU A 73 -6.86 9.51 -6.39
N PRO A 74 -6.05 9.07 -7.36
CA PRO A 74 -4.79 8.40 -7.05
C PRO A 74 -3.84 9.28 -6.23
N LEU A 75 -3.12 8.64 -5.31
CA LEU A 75 -2.01 9.27 -4.59
C LEU A 75 -0.89 9.66 -5.58
N PRO A 76 -0.20 10.79 -5.35
CA PRO A 76 0.98 11.16 -6.11
C PRO A 76 2.02 10.02 -6.13
N ALA A 77 2.59 9.74 -7.30
CA ALA A 77 3.54 8.63 -7.48
C ALA A 77 4.78 8.74 -6.56
N VAL A 78 5.16 9.95 -6.14
CA VAL A 78 6.26 10.19 -5.19
C VAL A 78 6.01 9.61 -3.80
N LEU A 79 4.73 9.43 -3.42
CA LEU A 79 4.32 8.88 -2.12
C LEU A 79 4.16 7.36 -2.13
N VAL A 80 4.08 6.76 -3.32
CA VAL A 80 3.93 5.32 -3.47
C VAL A 80 5.32 4.71 -3.65
N PRO A 81 5.74 3.75 -2.80
CA PRO A 81 6.99 3.04 -3.01
C PRO A 81 7.00 2.46 -4.43
N SER A 82 7.86 3.00 -5.28
CA SER A 82 8.09 2.42 -6.59
C SER A 82 8.78 1.09 -6.34
N LEU A 83 8.15 -0.01 -6.73
CA LEU A 83 8.82 -1.30 -6.89
C LEU A 83 9.87 -1.09 -7.99
N ARG A 84 11.04 -0.57 -7.63
CA ARG A 84 12.18 -0.56 -8.54
C ARG A 84 12.52 -2.02 -8.74
N GLU A 85 12.15 -2.54 -9.91
CA GLU A 85 12.57 -3.82 -10.43
C GLU A 85 14.09 -3.90 -10.31
N THR A 86 14.58 -4.54 -9.25
CA THR A 86 15.86 -5.23 -9.29
C THR A 86 15.66 -6.50 -10.11
N VAL A 87 15.46 -6.33 -11.42
CA VAL A 87 15.82 -7.36 -12.39
C VAL A 87 17.31 -7.16 -12.60
N THR A 88 18.11 -7.73 -11.70
CA THR A 88 19.46 -8.13 -12.09
C THR A 88 19.28 -9.17 -13.18
N ASP A 89 19.50 -8.75 -14.43
CA ASP A 89 19.76 -9.64 -15.57
C ASP A 89 21.00 -10.49 -15.25
N THR A 90 20.82 -11.52 -14.43
CA THR A 90 21.76 -12.63 -14.38
C THR A 90 21.47 -13.47 -15.61
N THR A 91 22.21 -13.18 -16.67
CA THR A 91 22.40 -14.10 -17.80
C THR A 91 22.97 -15.40 -17.23
N ALA A 92 22.10 -16.34 -16.87
CA ALA A 92 22.50 -17.68 -16.47
C ALA A 92 22.49 -18.56 -17.71
N ALA A 93 23.69 -18.84 -18.21
CA ALA A 93 23.95 -19.95 -19.12
C ALA A 93 23.35 -21.25 -18.56
N SER A 94 22.72 -22.05 -19.41
CA SER A 94 22.15 -23.36 -19.09
C SER A 94 23.20 -24.31 -18.48
N PRO A 95 22.89 -25.01 -17.37
CA PRO A 95 23.56 -26.25 -17.02
C PRO A 95 22.70 -27.47 -17.42
N PRO A 96 23.32 -28.63 -17.70
CA PRO A 96 22.63 -29.81 -18.20
C PRO A 96 21.82 -30.53 -17.11
N ALA A 97 20.78 -31.21 -17.55
CA ALA A 97 19.89 -32.02 -16.72
C ALA A 97 20.63 -33.12 -15.94
N SER A 98 20.32 -33.26 -14.65
CA SER A 98 20.59 -34.48 -13.90
C SER A 98 19.51 -34.70 -12.84
N ASN A 99 18.89 -35.87 -12.92
CA ASN A 99 17.85 -36.38 -12.02
C ASN A 99 18.43 -36.74 -10.64
N GLY A 100 17.74 -36.38 -9.57
CA GLY A 100 18.13 -36.78 -8.21
C GLY A 100 17.17 -36.32 -7.11
N ASP A 101 16.09 -37.08 -6.98
CA ASP A 101 15.36 -37.40 -5.73
C ASP A 101 14.82 -36.31 -4.77
N ARG A 102 13.48 -36.20 -4.80
CA ARG A 102 12.54 -36.18 -3.67
C ARG A 102 12.90 -35.37 -2.41
N THR A 103 12.38 -34.14 -2.34
CA THR A 103 11.27 -33.79 -1.41
C THR A 103 10.69 -32.42 -1.80
N SER A 104 9.37 -32.38 -1.86
CA SER A 104 8.56 -31.33 -2.47
C SER A 104 8.61 -30.00 -1.70
N ILE A 105 9.49 -29.08 -2.11
CA ILE A 105 9.33 -27.64 -1.83
C ILE A 105 8.20 -27.11 -2.73
N MET A 106 6.95 -27.30 -2.29
CA MET A 106 5.79 -26.59 -2.83
C MET A 106 5.74 -25.17 -2.27
N LEU A 107 6.63 -24.32 -2.74
CA LEU A 107 6.40 -22.87 -2.80
C LEU A 107 6.54 -22.47 -4.25
N ARG A 108 5.52 -22.84 -5.04
CA ARG A 108 5.29 -22.27 -6.37
C ARG A 108 4.86 -20.81 -6.21
N LEU A 109 5.82 -19.94 -5.92
CA LEU A 109 5.72 -18.53 -6.26
C LEU A 109 5.72 -18.45 -7.78
N ARG A 110 4.52 -18.57 -8.37
CA ARG A 110 4.27 -18.25 -9.77
C ARG A 110 4.40 -16.73 -9.94
N SER A 111 5.65 -16.28 -10.03
CA SER A 111 6.00 -15.08 -10.76
C SER A 111 5.65 -15.31 -12.23
N LEU A 112 4.60 -14.65 -12.72
CA LEU A 112 4.48 -14.35 -14.14
C LEU A 112 4.13 -12.87 -14.25
N ALA A 113 5.22 -12.12 -14.33
CA ALA A 113 5.26 -10.75 -14.77
C ALA A 113 4.59 -10.61 -16.15
N LEU A 114 4.08 -9.39 -16.34
CA LEU A 114 3.84 -8.70 -17.60
C LEU A 114 4.22 -9.44 -18.89
N ALA A 115 3.22 -9.71 -19.71
CA ALA A 115 3.32 -9.56 -21.15
C ALA A 115 2.35 -8.42 -21.54
N LEU A 116 2.89 -7.23 -21.83
CA LEU A 116 3.01 -6.69 -23.20
C LEU A 116 1.65 -6.32 -23.81
N ARG A 117 1.32 -5.01 -23.78
CA ARG A 117 1.48 -4.06 -24.91
C ARG A 117 0.36 -4.13 -25.97
N ARG A 118 -0.31 -2.98 -26.10
CA ARG A 118 -0.83 -2.33 -27.31
C ARG A 118 -1.84 -3.10 -28.17
N ARG A 119 -3.09 -2.62 -28.16
CA ARG A 119 -3.59 -1.77 -29.25
C ARG A 119 -4.73 -0.88 -28.76
#